data_AF-A0A1Q7B1Z9-F1
#
_entry.id   AF-A0A1Q7B1Z9-F1
#
_cell.length_a   1.000
_cell.length_b   1.000
_cell.length_c   1.000
_cell.angle_alpha   90.00
_cell.angle_beta   90.00
_cell.angle_gamma   90.00
#
_symmetry.space_group_name_H-M   'P 1'
#
loop_
_entity.id
_entity.type
_entity.pdbx_description
1 polymer ?
#
loop_
_entity_poly.entity_id
_entity_poly.type
_entity_poly.pdbx_seq_one_letter_code
_entity_poly.pdbx_strand_id
1 'polypeptide(L)'
;MLREIGTIQGVRSYLEAKLKAKQPLMGFGHRVYKVKDPRAVILQQLAQKLFTHCGKSPLYALAEETERVALELLSQKRVYPNVDFYSGIVYDAMGIPTDTFTSIFAMARAAGWLAHWLEQMKENKLYRPDQIYEGEHNRSYLPLDQRQ
;
A
#
# COMPACT_ATOMS: atom_id res chain seq x y z
N MET A 1 -1.18 6.95 9.22
CA MET A 1 -0.52 5.98 10.13
C MET A 1 0.62 6.59 10.94
N LEU A 2 1.78 6.96 10.37
CA LEU A 2 2.90 7.47 11.18
C LEU A 2 2.51 8.72 12.01
N ARG A 3 1.78 9.66 11.40
CA ARG A 3 1.22 10.83 12.10
C ARG A 3 0.19 10.46 13.19
N GLU A 4 -0.54 9.35 13.04
CA GLU A 4 -1.49 8.85 14.06
C GLU A 4 -0.78 8.20 15.25
N ILE A 5 0.37 7.55 15.00
CA ILE A 5 1.20 6.97 16.07
C ILE A 5 1.78 8.08 16.95
N GLY A 6 2.22 9.19 16.33
CA GLY A 6 2.72 10.37 17.02
C GLY A 6 4.14 10.23 17.57
N THR A 7 4.37 9.26 18.47
CA THR A 7 5.66 9.08 19.16
C THR A 7 6.23 7.67 19.03
N ILE A 8 7.55 7.55 19.15
CA ILE A 8 8.28 6.27 19.08
C ILE A 8 7.78 5.28 20.14
N GLN A 9 7.53 5.76 21.36
CA GLN A 9 7.02 4.96 22.47
C GLN A 9 5.61 4.41 22.21
N GLY A 10 4.80 5.11 21.40
CA GLY A 10 3.45 4.69 21.02
C GLY A 10 3.39 3.64 19.90
N VAL A 11 4.50 3.33 19.22
CA VAL A 11 4.53 2.43 18.07
C VAL A 11 3.98 1.05 18.43
N ARG A 12 4.50 0.41 19.48
CA ARG A 12 4.11 -0.96 19.83
C ARG A 12 2.63 -1.08 20.16
N SER A 13 2.13 -0.23 21.06
CA SER A 13 0.72 -0.26 21.47
C SER A 13 -0.21 0.00 20.30
N TYR A 14 0.14 0.94 19.42
CA TYR A 14 -0.63 1.22 18.21
C TYR A 14 -0.70 0.02 17.26
N LEU A 15 0.46 -0.61 16.97
CA LEU A 15 0.51 -1.77 16.07
C LEU A 15 -0.25 -2.97 16.65
N GLU A 16 -0.08 -3.27 17.94
CA GLU A 16 -0.81 -4.35 18.61
C GLU A 16 -2.33 -4.12 18.58
N ALA A 17 -2.78 -2.89 18.82
CA ALA A 17 -4.20 -2.53 18.72
C ALA A 17 -4.75 -2.74 17.30
N LYS A 18 -4.03 -2.29 16.26
CA LYS A 18 -4.41 -2.52 14.85
C LYS A 18 -4.48 -4.00 14.49
N LEU A 19 -3.50 -4.78 14.91
CA LEU A 19 -3.45 -6.22 14.66
C LEU A 19 -4.57 -6.98 15.39
N LYS A 20 -4.85 -6.62 16.65
CA LYS A 20 -5.99 -7.18 17.42
C LYS A 20 -7.32 -6.87 16.75
N ALA A 21 -7.48 -5.67 16.19
CA ALA A 21 -8.64 -5.26 15.41
C ALA A 21 -8.68 -5.82 13.98
N LYS A 22 -7.71 -6.66 13.58
CA LYS A 22 -7.55 -7.21 12.22
C LYS A 22 -7.51 -6.12 11.12
N GLN A 23 -7.01 -4.93 11.45
CA GLN A 23 -6.86 -3.83 10.50
C GLN A 23 -5.52 -3.94 9.75
N PRO A 24 -5.48 -3.58 8.45
CA PRO A 24 -4.24 -3.60 7.69
C PRO A 24 -3.26 -2.53 8.19
N LEU A 25 -1.98 -2.85 8.18
CA LEU A 25 -0.90 -1.89 8.41
C LEU A 25 -0.53 -1.23 7.07
N MET A 26 -0.68 0.10 7.00
CA MET A 26 -0.39 0.85 5.77
C MET A 26 1.09 0.75 5.42
N GLY A 27 1.40 0.47 4.14
CA GLY A 27 2.77 0.28 3.66
C GLY A 27 3.38 -1.10 3.99
N PHE A 28 2.61 -2.02 4.56
CA PHE A 28 3.08 -3.38 4.85
C PHE A 28 2.35 -4.43 4.01
N GLY A 29 3.09 -5.48 3.67
CA GLY A 29 2.58 -6.60 2.91
C GLY A 29 2.61 -6.35 1.41
N HIS A 30 2.76 -7.44 0.67
CA HIS A 30 2.78 -7.42 -0.77
C HIS A 30 2.21 -8.74 -1.31
N ARG A 31 1.52 -8.68 -2.45
CA ARG A 31 0.96 -9.88 -3.10
C ARG A 31 2.07 -10.85 -3.47
N VAL A 32 3.12 -10.32 -4.12
CA VAL A 32 4.32 -11.05 -4.57
C VAL A 32 5.39 -11.18 -3.47
N TYR A 33 5.97 -10.09 -2.98
CA TYR A 33 7.09 -10.14 -2.01
C TYR A 33 6.69 -10.76 -0.66
N LYS A 34 7.48 -11.74 -0.21
CA LYS A 34 7.45 -12.34 1.15
C LYS A 34 8.73 -12.03 1.94
N VAL A 35 9.41 -10.97 1.52
CA VAL A 35 10.62 -10.38 2.09
C VAL A 35 10.48 -8.86 1.97
N LYS A 36 11.42 -8.10 2.53
CA LYS A 36 11.45 -6.64 2.35
C LYS A 36 11.50 -6.29 0.87
N ASP A 37 10.59 -5.41 0.43
CA ASP A 37 10.49 -4.98 -0.95
C ASP A 37 11.81 -4.30 -1.38
N PRO A 38 12.46 -4.73 -2.47
CA PRO A 38 13.72 -4.13 -2.91
C PRO A 38 13.60 -2.62 -3.19
N ARG A 39 12.42 -2.16 -3.61
CA ARG A 39 12.16 -0.73 -3.85
C ARG A 39 12.12 0.05 -2.54
N ALA A 40 11.62 -0.57 -1.46
CA ALA A 40 11.64 0.04 -0.13
C ALA A 40 13.08 0.19 0.39
N VAL A 41 13.96 -0.76 0.09
CA VAL A 41 15.40 -0.68 0.42
C VAL A 41 16.06 0.49 -0.32
N ILE A 42 15.83 0.61 -1.63
CA ILE A 42 16.35 1.73 -2.44
C ILE A 42 15.83 3.07 -1.92
N LEU A 43 14.53 3.16 -1.59
CA LEU A 43 13.93 4.39 -1.07
C LEU A 43 14.51 4.83 0.27
N GLN A 44 14.87 3.91 1.17
CA GLN A 44 15.57 4.27 2.41
C GLN A 44 16.95 4.87 2.13
N GLN A 45 17.72 4.28 1.21
CA GLN A 45 19.02 4.82 0.82
C GLN A 45 18.88 6.22 0.21
N LEU A 46 17.86 6.43 -0.61
CA LEU A 46 17.53 7.74 -1.18
C LEU A 46 17.09 8.73 -0.10
N ALA A 47 16.26 8.32 0.86
CA ALA A 47 15.84 9.16 1.98
C ALA A 47 17.04 9.64 2.80
N GLN A 48 17.98 8.74 3.11
CA GLN A 48 19.20 9.11 3.83
C GLN A 48 20.05 10.13 3.06
N LYS A 49 20.20 9.98 1.74
CA LYS A 49 20.88 10.97 0.88
C LYS A 49 20.11 12.30 0.80
N LEU A 50 18.79 12.25 0.81
CA LEU A 50 17.96 13.46 0.79
C LEU A 50 18.13 14.25 2.09
N PHE A 51 18.16 13.56 3.24
CA PHE A 51 18.29 14.18 4.56
C PHE A 51 19.58 14.97 4.76
N THR A 52 20.65 14.67 4.01
CA THR A 52 21.88 15.49 4.05
C THR A 52 21.68 16.87 3.42
N HIS A 53 20.65 17.06 2.60
CA HIS A 53 20.38 18.30 1.87
C HIS A 53 19.21 19.09 2.45
N CYS A 54 18.12 18.42 2.81
CA CYS A 54 16.88 19.06 3.29
C CYS A 54 16.63 18.91 4.80
N GLY A 55 17.53 18.21 5.52
CA GLY A 55 17.32 17.84 6.92
C GLY A 55 16.52 16.55 7.10
N LYS A 56 16.65 15.93 8.27
CA LYS A 56 16.01 14.64 8.58
C LYS A 56 14.54 14.83 8.93
N SER A 57 13.65 14.09 8.25
CA SER A 57 12.22 14.08 8.62
C SER A 57 12.03 13.47 10.03
N PRO A 58 11.28 14.11 10.93
CA PRO A 58 10.96 13.53 12.24
C PRO A 58 10.17 12.22 12.12
N LEU A 59 9.46 12.03 11.00
CA LEU A 59 8.73 10.80 10.69
C LEU A 59 9.65 9.62 10.37
N TYR A 60 10.90 9.85 9.98
CA TYR A 60 11.80 8.78 9.57
C TYR A 60 12.21 7.91 10.76
N ALA A 61 12.58 8.50 11.90
CA ALA A 61 12.89 7.73 13.12
C ALA A 61 11.67 6.92 13.60
N LEU A 62 10.47 7.51 13.48
CA LEU A 62 9.23 6.81 13.79
C LEU A 62 8.95 5.66 12.84
N ALA A 63 9.28 5.81 11.55
CA ALA A 63 9.13 4.76 10.55
C ALA A 63 10.11 3.61 10.76
N GLU A 64 11.37 3.89 11.10
CA GLU A 64 12.37 2.87 11.43
C GLU A 64 11.92 2.03 12.63
N GLU A 65 11.43 2.68 13.70
CA GLU A 65 10.87 1.96 14.85
C GLU A 65 9.61 1.18 14.49
N THR A 66 8.73 1.76 13.67
CA THR A 66 7.52 1.08 13.18
C THR A 66 7.86 -0.16 12.39
N GLU A 67 8.87 -0.11 11.51
CA GLU A 67 9.37 -1.28 10.80
C GLU A 67 9.91 -2.33 11.78
N ARG A 68 10.79 -1.93 12.71
CA ARG A 68 11.40 -2.84 13.70
C ARG A 68 10.34 -3.59 14.49
N VAL A 69 9.38 -2.88 15.07
CA VAL A 69 8.32 -3.48 15.90
C VAL A 69 7.35 -4.30 15.04
N ALA A 70 7.01 -3.85 13.83
CA ALA A 70 6.17 -4.62 12.93
C ALA A 70 6.82 -5.96 12.54
N LEU A 71 8.14 -5.98 12.30
CA LEU A 71 8.88 -7.21 11.99
C LEU A 71 8.88 -8.19 13.17
N GLU A 72 8.98 -7.72 14.41
CA GLU A 72 8.85 -8.58 15.58
C GLU A 72 7.45 -9.22 15.67
N LEU A 73 6.40 -8.41 15.55
CA LEU A 73 5.00 -8.84 15.67
C LEU A 73 4.52 -9.69 14.49
N LEU A 74 5.11 -9.51 13.31
CA LEU A 74 4.67 -10.14 12.06
C LEU A 74 5.69 -11.09 11.43
N SER A 75 6.79 -11.38 12.12
CA SER A 75 7.86 -12.29 11.70
C SER A 75 7.32 -13.62 11.14
N GLN A 76 6.36 -14.23 11.82
CA GLN A 76 5.74 -15.50 11.40
C GLN A 76 4.80 -15.35 10.18
N LYS A 77 4.27 -14.15 9.93
CA LYS A 77 3.32 -13.89 8.84
C LYS A 77 3.99 -13.49 7.52
N ARG A 78 5.32 -13.33 7.50
CA ARG A 78 6.11 -12.89 6.32
C ARG A 78 5.57 -11.60 5.70
N VAL A 79 5.18 -10.65 6.55
CA VAL A 79 4.68 -9.33 6.16
C VAL A 79 5.79 -8.31 6.39
N TYR A 80 6.23 -7.66 5.31
CA TYR A 80 7.34 -6.71 5.31
C TYR A 80 6.91 -5.38 4.70
N PRO A 81 7.66 -4.28 4.93
CA PRO A 81 7.40 -3.01 4.27
C PRO A 81 7.48 -3.15 2.74
N ASN A 82 6.53 -2.50 2.07
CA ASN A 82 6.51 -2.34 0.63
C ASN A 82 7.01 -0.94 0.22
N VAL A 83 7.07 -0.69 -1.10
CA VAL A 83 7.52 0.59 -1.67
C VAL A 83 6.81 1.82 -1.07
N ASP A 84 5.52 1.70 -0.74
CA ASP A 84 4.71 2.84 -0.31
C ASP A 84 5.12 3.34 1.08
N PHE A 85 5.63 2.45 1.94
CA PHE A 85 5.98 2.76 3.33
C PHE A 85 7.03 3.89 3.44
N TYR A 86 8.07 3.83 2.63
CA TYR A 86 9.13 4.83 2.64
C TYR A 86 8.93 5.95 1.61
N SER A 87 8.17 5.71 0.54
CA SER A 87 7.93 6.73 -0.49
C SER A 87 7.28 8.00 0.08
N GLY A 88 6.29 7.85 0.96
CA GLY A 88 5.61 8.98 1.58
C GLY A 88 6.53 9.83 2.46
N ILE A 89 7.54 9.23 3.10
CA ILE A 89 8.53 9.96 3.91
C ILE A 89 9.48 10.75 3.01
N VAL A 90 9.86 10.19 1.87
CA VAL A 90 10.69 10.88 0.88
C VAL A 90 9.94 12.12 0.34
N TYR A 91 8.69 11.95 -0.07
CA TYR A 91 7.89 13.07 -0.58
C TYR A 91 7.59 14.12 0.50
N ASP A 92 7.27 13.70 1.72
CA ASP A 92 7.08 14.60 2.87
C ASP A 92 8.33 15.42 3.17
N ALA A 93 9.51 14.79 3.14
CA ALA A 93 10.79 15.48 3.32
C ALA A 93 11.12 16.47 2.17
N MET A 94 10.55 16.25 0.99
CA MET A 94 10.63 17.18 -0.15
C MET A 94 9.59 18.32 -0.06
N GLY A 95 8.75 18.35 0.99
CA GLY A 95 7.68 19.34 1.14
C GLY A 95 6.50 19.13 0.20
N ILE A 96 6.36 17.93 -0.38
CA ILE A 96 5.28 17.61 -1.31
C ILE A 96 3.99 17.32 -0.53
N PRO A 97 2.85 17.94 -0.88
CA PRO A 97 1.55 17.65 -0.28
C PRO A 97 1.13 16.17 -0.44
N THR A 98 0.60 15.57 0.63
CA THR A 98 0.28 14.13 0.67
C THR A 98 -0.80 13.69 -0.32
N ASP A 99 -1.71 14.58 -0.66
CA ASP A 99 -2.76 14.39 -1.67
C ASP A 99 -2.20 14.23 -3.09
N THR A 100 -0.96 14.66 -3.34
CA THR A 100 -0.31 14.53 -4.66
C THR A 100 0.52 13.27 -4.82
N PHE A 101 0.72 12.46 -3.77
CA PHE A 101 1.61 11.28 -3.82
C PHE A 101 1.18 10.27 -4.88
N THR A 102 -0.11 10.02 -5.01
CA THR A 102 -0.66 9.09 -6.02
C THR A 102 -0.45 9.62 -7.45
N SER A 103 -0.48 10.94 -7.64
CA SER A 103 -0.19 11.56 -8.94
C SER A 103 1.27 11.36 -9.34
N ILE A 104 2.22 11.50 -8.41
CA ILE A 104 3.65 11.23 -8.66
C ILE A 104 3.86 9.75 -9.01
N PHE A 105 3.18 8.85 -8.30
CA PHE A 105 3.16 7.43 -8.66
C PHE A 105 2.65 7.21 -10.08
N ALA A 106 1.54 7.86 -10.46
CA ALA A 106 0.95 7.74 -11.79
C ALA A 106 1.90 8.27 -12.88
N MET A 107 2.61 9.38 -12.64
CA MET A 107 3.62 9.91 -13.56
C MET A 107 4.70 8.88 -13.89
N ALA A 108 5.24 8.21 -12.86
CA ALA A 108 6.24 7.15 -13.06
C ALA A 108 5.62 5.90 -13.69
N ARG A 109 4.41 5.52 -13.27
CA ARG A 109 3.75 4.28 -13.71
C ARG A 109 3.21 4.35 -15.13
N ALA A 110 2.91 5.54 -15.65
CA ALA A 110 2.42 5.74 -17.01
C ALA A 110 3.34 5.09 -18.06
N ALA A 111 4.66 5.13 -17.85
CA ALA A 111 5.61 4.45 -18.73
C ALA A 111 5.37 2.92 -18.79
N GLY A 112 5.14 2.29 -17.62
CA GLY A 112 4.83 0.86 -17.55
C GLY A 112 3.45 0.52 -18.11
N TRP A 113 2.44 1.36 -17.88
CA TRP A 113 1.10 1.17 -18.45
C TRP A 113 1.14 1.21 -19.98
N LEU A 114 1.82 2.20 -20.56
CA LEU A 114 1.97 2.33 -22.01
C LEU A 114 2.79 1.18 -22.59
N ALA A 115 3.85 0.74 -21.92
CA ALA A 115 4.64 -0.42 -22.36
C ALA A 115 3.80 -1.70 -22.41
N HIS A 116 3.05 -2.01 -21.35
CA HIS A 116 2.15 -3.18 -21.33
C HIS A 116 1.02 -3.07 -22.35
N TRP A 117 0.47 -1.87 -22.57
CA TRP A 117 -0.53 -1.66 -23.61
C TRP A 117 0.03 -1.93 -25.00
N LEU A 118 1.21 -1.41 -25.32
CA LEU A 118 1.89 -1.67 -26.60
C LEU A 118 2.22 -3.15 -26.79
N GLU A 119 2.60 -3.86 -25.72
CA GLU A 119 2.82 -5.31 -25.74
C GLU A 119 1.53 -6.06 -26.05
N GLN A 120 0.42 -5.72 -25.39
CA GLN A 120 -0.90 -6.30 -25.66
C GLN A 120 -1.37 -6.03 -27.09
N MET A 121 -1.12 -4.85 -27.64
CA MET A 121 -1.56 -4.50 -29.00
C MET A 121 -0.89 -5.36 -30.08
N LYS A 122 0.27 -5.98 -29.80
CA LYS A 122 0.92 -6.92 -30.73
C LYS A 122 0.20 -8.26 -30.80
N GLU A 123 -0.36 -8.73 -29.70
CA GLU A 123 -1.04 -10.03 -29.55
C GLU A 123 -2.39 -9.83 -28.84
N ASN A 124 -3.26 -9.03 -29.46
CA ASN A 124 -4.44 -8.52 -28.76
C ASN A 124 -5.51 -9.61 -28.54
N LYS A 125 -6.03 -9.68 -27.32
CA LYS A 125 -7.14 -10.55 -26.94
C LYS A 125 -8.12 -9.79 -26.07
N LEU A 126 -9.42 -9.97 -26.34
CA LEU A 126 -10.48 -9.40 -25.52
C LEU A 126 -10.46 -10.01 -24.12
N TYR A 127 -10.32 -9.17 -23.09
CA TYR A 127 -10.52 -9.59 -21.71
C TYR A 127 -12.02 -9.63 -21.39
N ARG A 128 -12.59 -10.84 -21.36
CA ARG A 128 -13.98 -11.09 -21.00
C ARG A 128 -14.06 -12.28 -20.04
N PRO A 129 -13.78 -12.09 -18.74
CA PRO A 129 -13.97 -13.14 -17.75
C PRO A 129 -15.47 -13.40 -17.53
N ASP A 130 -15.82 -14.65 -17.25
CA ASP A 130 -17.16 -15.05 -16.84
C ASP A 130 -17.31 -14.97 -15.30
N GLN A 131 -18.54 -15.03 -14.84
CA GLN A 131 -18.88 -15.10 -13.42
C GLN A 131 -19.73 -16.34 -13.15
N ILE A 132 -19.57 -16.91 -11.95
CA ILE A 132 -20.41 -18.01 -11.47
C ILE A 132 -21.65 -17.37 -10.82
N TYR A 133 -22.84 -17.71 -11.34
CA TYR A 133 -24.10 -17.28 -10.77
C TYR A 133 -24.55 -18.24 -9.66
N GLU A 134 -24.71 -17.73 -8.45
CA GLU A 134 -25.18 -18.49 -7.26
C GLU A 134 -26.59 -18.06 -6.80
N GLY A 135 -27.31 -17.29 -7.62
CA GLY A 135 -28.67 -16.85 -7.32
C GLY A 135 -29.74 -17.87 -7.66
N GLU A 136 -30.98 -17.59 -7.27
CA GLU A 136 -32.13 -18.39 -7.69
C GLU A 136 -32.47 -18.14 -9.16
N HIS A 137 -32.51 -19.21 -9.95
CA HIS A 137 -33.00 -19.16 -11.32
C HIS A 137 -34.54 -19.16 -11.36
N ASN A 138 -35.10 -18.63 -12.45
CA ASN A 138 -36.52 -18.74 -12.79
C ASN A 138 -37.48 -18.22 -11.70
N ARG A 139 -37.09 -17.19 -10.94
CA ARG A 139 -38.01 -16.53 -10.00
C ARG A 139 -39.21 -15.99 -10.77
N SER A 140 -40.39 -16.41 -10.37
CA SER A 140 -41.63 -15.87 -10.94
C SER A 140 -41.78 -14.41 -10.54
N TYR A 141 -42.12 -13.56 -11.51
CA TYR A 141 -42.40 -12.16 -11.24
C TYR A 141 -43.70 -12.02 -10.45
N LEU A 142 -43.64 -11.35 -9.29
CA LEU A 142 -44.82 -11.02 -8.50
C LEU A 142 -45.22 -9.56 -8.78
N PRO A 143 -46.46 -9.27 -9.24
CA PRO A 143 -46.98 -7.90 -9.33
C PRO A 143 -46.85 -7.14 -8.00
N LEU A 144 -46.66 -5.82 -8.06
CA LEU A 144 -46.33 -5.00 -6.90
C LEU A 144 -47.40 -5.08 -5.79
N ASP A 145 -48.66 -5.10 -6.19
CA ASP A 145 -49.86 -5.22 -5.33
C ASP A 145 -49.99 -6.58 -4.63
N GLN A 146 -49.23 -7.59 -5.07
CA GLN A 146 -49.23 -8.94 -4.50
C GLN A 146 -48.02 -9.21 -3.60
N ARG A 147 -47.08 -8.26 -3.47
CA ARG A 147 -45.91 -8.37 -2.59
C ARG A 147 -46.34 -7.99 -1.16
N GLN A 148 -45.87 -8.75 -0.16
CA GLN A 148 -46.05 -8.40 1.26
C GLN A 148 -45.10 -7.30 1.70
#